data_AF-A0A357EGA0-F1
#
_entry.id   AF-A0A357EGA0-F1
#
_cell.length_a   1.000
_cell.length_b   1.000
_cell.length_c   1.000
_cell.angle_alpha   90.00
_cell.angle_beta   90.00
_cell.angle_gamma   90.00
#
_symmetry.space_group_name_H-M   'P 1'
#
loop_
_entity.id
_entity.type
_entity.pdbx_description
1 polymer ?
#
loop_
_entity_poly.entity_id
_entity_poly.type
_entity_poly.pdbx_seq_one_letter_code
_entity_poly.pdbx_strand_id
1 'polypeptide(L)'
;GWYGYRWNQWGFTSAGLTQVTQLGYPVALDGGLLMQRTDSQGFVASTTLMSNTIIGSLMTGGASGGPWLNNFGIQPVGTGPAGTYATPNIVVGVTSWGYTDATIKQQGASPFSSSNIVTLVNNACAGSDPRCL
;
A
#
# COMPACT_ATOMS: atom_id res chain seq x y z
N GLY A 1 -13.85 9.37 5.33
CA GLY A 1 -13.71 8.01 5.90
C GLY A 1 -12.26 7.76 6.25
N TRP A 2 -11.97 6.66 6.93
CA TRP A 2 -10.60 6.26 7.32
C TRP A 2 -10.17 5.01 6.55
N TYR A 3 -8.86 4.84 6.35
CA TYR A 3 -8.32 3.59 5.81
C TYR A 3 -8.04 2.61 6.94
N GLY A 4 -8.34 1.33 6.71
CA GLY A 4 -7.88 0.26 7.58
C GLY A 4 -6.46 -0.16 7.22
N TYR A 5 -5.84 -1.00 8.04
CA TYR A 5 -4.59 -1.68 7.69
C TYR A 5 -4.70 -3.19 7.91
N ARG A 6 -3.96 -3.94 7.11
CA ARG A 6 -3.71 -5.38 7.31
C ARG A 6 -2.24 -5.66 7.02
N TRP A 7 -1.79 -6.87 7.37
CA TRP A 7 -0.39 -7.24 7.33
C TRP A 7 -0.23 -8.69 6.85
N ASN A 8 1.03 -9.13 6.69
CA ASN A 8 1.42 -10.47 6.27
C ASN A 8 0.75 -10.87 4.94
N GLN A 9 0.85 -10.00 3.93
CA GLN A 9 0.36 -10.23 2.57
C GLN A 9 -1.16 -10.48 2.49
N TRP A 10 -1.94 -9.83 3.36
CA TRP A 10 -3.39 -9.77 3.21
C TRP A 10 -3.76 -9.23 1.82
N GLY A 11 -4.67 -9.89 1.10
CA GLY A 11 -5.04 -9.48 -0.27
C GLY A 11 -4.08 -9.94 -1.37
N PHE A 12 -3.12 -10.82 -1.07
CA PHE A 12 -2.22 -11.41 -2.05
C PHE A 12 -2.58 -12.87 -2.34
N THR A 13 -2.26 -13.34 -3.54
CA THR A 13 -2.34 -14.76 -3.90
C THR A 13 -1.17 -15.54 -3.30
N SER A 14 -1.24 -16.88 -3.34
CA SER A 14 -0.13 -17.75 -2.95
C SER A 14 1.14 -17.55 -3.78
N ALA A 15 1.02 -17.00 -4.99
CA ALA A 15 2.14 -16.61 -5.84
C ALA A 15 2.70 -15.21 -5.51
N GLY A 16 2.21 -14.56 -4.45
CA GLY A 16 2.65 -13.22 -4.06
C GLY A 16 2.18 -12.12 -5.00
N LEU A 17 1.08 -12.32 -5.74
CA LEU A 17 0.51 -11.32 -6.65
C LEU A 17 -0.67 -10.60 -5.98
N THR A 18 -0.86 -9.32 -6.30
CA THR A 18 -2.00 -8.54 -5.81
C THR A 18 -2.40 -7.45 -6.80
N GLN A 19 -3.65 -6.98 -6.77
CA GLN A 19 -4.00 -5.68 -7.36
C GLN A 19 -3.94 -4.64 -6.25
N VAL A 20 -3.24 -3.55 -6.50
CA VAL A 20 -3.01 -2.52 -5.49
C VAL A 20 -3.11 -1.13 -6.09
N THR A 21 -3.64 -0.22 -5.30
CA THR A 21 -3.69 1.22 -5.58
C THR A 21 -2.62 1.93 -4.77
N GLN A 22 -1.65 2.55 -5.44
CA GLN A 22 -0.70 3.48 -4.82
C GLN A 22 -1.27 4.90 -4.83
N LEU A 23 -1.20 5.57 -3.69
CA LEU A 23 -1.46 7.01 -3.57
C LEU A 23 -0.20 7.76 -3.13
N GLY A 24 0.04 8.95 -3.67
CA GLY A 24 1.19 9.78 -3.28
C GLY A 24 1.18 11.17 -3.92
N TYR A 25 2.13 12.00 -3.51
CA TYR A 25 2.33 13.37 -4.02
C TYR A 25 3.73 13.50 -4.67
N PRO A 26 4.02 12.75 -5.75
CA PRO A 26 5.34 12.78 -6.38
C PRO A 26 5.64 14.15 -6.98
N VAL A 27 6.81 14.73 -6.66
CA VAL A 27 7.19 16.08 -7.13
C VAL A 27 7.26 16.18 -8.64
N ALA A 28 7.62 15.09 -9.33
CA ALA A 28 7.70 15.07 -10.79
C ALA A 28 6.34 15.17 -11.49
N LEU A 29 5.22 14.96 -10.78
CA LEU A 29 3.86 15.09 -11.31
C LEU A 29 3.15 16.22 -10.55
N ASP A 30 2.69 17.24 -11.28
CA ASP A 30 1.98 18.39 -10.69
C ASP A 30 2.74 19.08 -9.53
N GLY A 31 4.07 19.01 -9.54
CA GLY A 31 4.93 19.60 -8.50
C GLY A 31 4.76 18.98 -7.11
N GLY A 32 4.11 17.81 -7.00
CA GLY A 32 3.72 17.22 -5.71
C GLY A 32 2.57 17.96 -5.02
N LEU A 33 1.87 18.86 -5.74
CA LEU A 33 0.75 19.62 -5.19
C LEU A 33 -0.58 18.84 -5.28
N LEU A 34 -0.65 17.86 -6.19
CA LEU A 34 -1.83 17.03 -6.39
C LEU A 34 -1.56 15.57 -6.02
N MET A 35 -2.56 14.94 -5.42
CA MET A 35 -2.51 13.51 -5.13
C MET A 35 -2.61 12.74 -6.45
N GLN A 36 -1.62 11.90 -6.69
CA GLN A 36 -1.59 10.97 -7.81
C GLN A 36 -2.07 9.61 -7.35
N ARG A 37 -2.68 8.89 -8.29
CA ARG A 37 -3.14 7.51 -8.11
C ARG A 37 -2.55 6.64 -9.21
N THR A 38 -1.97 5.50 -8.82
CA THR A 38 -1.55 4.44 -9.73
C THR A 38 -2.23 3.15 -9.32
N ASP A 39 -2.94 2.48 -10.24
CA ASP A 39 -3.44 1.13 -10.03
C ASP A 39 -2.62 0.17 -10.89
N SER A 40 -2.10 -0.89 -10.27
CA SER A 40 -1.32 -1.89 -10.99
C SER A 40 -1.44 -3.24 -10.31
N GLN A 41 -1.21 -4.30 -11.10
CA GLN A 41 -0.82 -5.57 -10.50
C GLN A 41 0.57 -5.39 -9.87
N GLY A 42 0.73 -5.89 -8.65
CA GLY A 42 2.00 -5.97 -7.96
C GLY A 42 2.41 -7.40 -7.69
N PHE A 43 3.70 -7.58 -7.44
CA PHE A 43 4.28 -8.85 -7.00
C PHE A 43 5.23 -8.62 -5.82
N VAL A 44 5.38 -9.62 -4.97
CA VAL A 44 6.36 -9.62 -3.88
C VAL A 44 7.73 -9.92 -4.46
N ALA A 45 8.65 -8.97 -4.36
CA ALA A 45 10.00 -9.12 -4.87
C ALA A 45 10.85 -10.05 -4.00
N SER A 46 12.04 -10.38 -4.50
CA SER A 46 13.00 -11.19 -3.75
C SER A 46 13.46 -10.49 -2.47
N THR A 47 14.07 -11.26 -1.57
CA THR A 47 14.65 -10.75 -0.31
C THR A 47 15.78 -9.74 -0.55
N THR A 48 16.46 -9.77 -1.70
CA THR A 48 17.44 -8.75 -2.11
C THR A 48 16.81 -7.36 -2.28
N LEU A 49 15.51 -7.31 -2.62
CA LEU A 49 14.70 -6.10 -2.65
C LEU A 49 13.81 -5.99 -1.41
N MET A 50 14.26 -6.55 -0.28
CA MET A 50 13.60 -6.52 1.03
C MET A 50 12.16 -7.06 1.02
N SER A 51 11.85 -7.94 0.07
CA SER A 51 10.50 -8.47 -0.14
C SER A 51 9.44 -7.37 -0.33
N ASN A 52 9.85 -6.21 -0.90
CA ASN A 52 8.93 -5.15 -1.24
C ASN A 52 7.87 -5.64 -2.23
N THR A 53 6.66 -5.11 -2.13
CA THR A 53 5.70 -5.23 -3.24
C THR A 53 6.11 -4.24 -4.32
N ILE A 54 6.29 -4.71 -5.56
CA ILE A 54 6.70 -3.88 -6.70
C ILE A 54 5.54 -3.74 -7.68
N ILE A 55 5.34 -2.52 -8.18
CA ILE A 55 4.40 -2.22 -9.27
C ILE A 55 5.08 -1.37 -10.35
N GLY A 56 4.48 -1.36 -11.55
CA GLY A 56 4.73 -0.31 -12.52
C GLY A 56 4.13 1.01 -12.03
N SER A 57 4.92 2.08 -11.99
CA SER A 57 4.47 3.41 -11.55
C SER A 57 5.39 4.51 -12.06
N LEU A 58 4.82 5.66 -12.40
CA LEU A 58 5.56 6.88 -12.75
C LEU A 58 5.84 7.75 -11.51
N MET A 59 5.36 7.37 -10.32
CA MET A 59 5.58 8.16 -9.11
C MET A 59 7.06 8.19 -8.73
N THR A 60 7.55 9.36 -8.33
CA THR A 60 8.94 9.63 -7.94
C THR A 60 9.06 10.02 -6.47
N GLY A 61 10.19 10.61 -6.08
CA GLY A 61 10.33 11.32 -4.80
C GLY A 61 9.17 12.28 -4.55
N GLY A 62 8.73 12.34 -3.28
CA GLY A 62 7.46 12.93 -2.85
C GLY A 62 6.34 11.89 -2.62
N ALA A 63 6.41 10.72 -3.26
CA ALA A 63 5.47 9.63 -2.98
C ALA A 63 5.84 8.79 -1.74
N SER A 64 7.05 8.94 -1.18
CA SER A 64 7.53 8.18 -0.02
C SER A 64 6.59 8.28 1.18
N GLY A 65 6.30 7.15 1.81
CA GLY A 65 5.30 7.03 2.89
C GLY A 65 3.86 6.95 2.41
N GLY A 66 3.58 7.18 1.12
CA GLY A 66 2.25 7.08 0.54
C GLY A 66 1.66 5.67 0.63
N PRO A 67 0.35 5.52 0.95
CA PRO A 67 -0.26 4.22 1.21
C PRO A 67 -0.49 3.42 -0.07
N TRP A 68 -0.36 2.10 0.07
CA TRP A 68 -0.72 1.11 -0.95
C TRP A 68 -1.93 0.31 -0.48
N LEU A 69 -3.02 0.41 -1.23
CA LEU A 69 -4.34 -0.08 -0.81
C LEU A 69 -4.82 -1.25 -1.65
N ASN A 70 -5.34 -2.27 -0.98
CA ASN A 70 -6.24 -3.24 -1.60
C ASN A 70 -7.69 -2.76 -1.48
N ASN A 71 -8.50 -3.15 -2.48
CA ASN A 71 -9.93 -2.85 -2.55
C ASN A 71 -10.25 -1.36 -2.37
N PHE A 72 -9.47 -0.48 -3.01
CA PHE A 72 -9.70 0.96 -2.90
C PHE A 72 -11.02 1.37 -3.55
N GLY A 73 -11.86 2.07 -2.79
CA GLY A 73 -13.17 2.53 -3.23
C GLY A 73 -14.31 2.12 -2.30
N ILE A 74 -15.51 2.05 -2.85
CA ILE A 74 -16.75 1.73 -2.13
C ILE A 74 -17.10 0.28 -2.42
N GLN A 75 -17.30 -0.52 -1.37
CA GLN A 75 -17.74 -1.90 -1.52
C GLN A 75 -19.18 -1.91 -2.10
N PRO A 76 -19.44 -2.69 -3.17
CA PRO A 76 -20.78 -2.77 -3.76
C PRO A 76 -21.74 -3.52 -2.83
N VAL A 77 -23.03 -3.20 -2.93
CA VAL A 77 -24.10 -4.02 -2.35
C VAL A 77 -24.29 -5.24 -3.24
N GLY A 78 -24.10 -6.43 -2.70
CA GLY A 78 -24.23 -7.69 -3.42
C GLY A 78 -25.05 -8.72 -2.65
N THR A 79 -25.63 -9.67 -3.37
CA THR A 79 -26.43 -10.78 -2.81
C THR A 79 -25.65 -12.09 -2.68
N GLY A 80 -24.44 -12.16 -3.25
CA GLY A 80 -23.56 -13.32 -3.19
C GLY A 80 -22.51 -13.24 -2.07
N PRO A 81 -21.79 -14.34 -1.79
CA PRO A 81 -20.72 -14.33 -0.80
C PRO A 81 -19.57 -13.41 -1.24
N ALA A 82 -19.00 -12.69 -0.29
CA ALA A 82 -17.80 -11.90 -0.50
C ALA A 82 -16.55 -12.79 -0.59
N GLY A 83 -15.50 -12.31 -1.27
CA GLY A 83 -14.20 -12.99 -1.27
C GLY A 83 -13.51 -12.97 0.11
N THR A 84 -12.49 -13.80 0.30
CA THR A 84 -11.75 -13.93 1.57
C THR A 84 -11.17 -12.60 2.07
N TYR A 85 -10.74 -11.73 1.16
CA TYR A 85 -10.14 -10.43 1.46
C TYR A 85 -11.00 -9.31 0.89
N ALA A 86 -12.25 -9.20 1.36
CA ALA A 86 -13.23 -8.26 0.78
C ALA A 86 -13.32 -6.88 1.44
N THR A 87 -12.64 -6.66 2.58
CA THR A 87 -12.72 -5.36 3.28
C THR A 87 -12.19 -4.25 2.37
N PRO A 88 -12.93 -3.13 2.17
CA PRO A 88 -12.48 -2.03 1.31
C PRO A 88 -11.43 -1.16 2.00
N ASN A 89 -10.63 -0.45 1.19
CA ASN A 89 -9.68 0.58 1.62
C ASN A 89 -8.67 0.10 2.68
N ILE A 90 -7.99 -1.00 2.40
CA ILE A 90 -7.02 -1.61 3.31
C ILE A 90 -5.60 -1.31 2.87
N VAL A 91 -4.85 -0.58 3.70
CA VAL A 91 -3.42 -0.34 3.51
C VAL A 91 -2.64 -1.60 3.87
N VAL A 92 -1.76 -2.03 2.96
CA VAL A 92 -0.92 -3.23 3.10
C VAL A 92 0.57 -2.95 2.99
N GLY A 93 0.93 -1.70 2.74
CA GLY A 93 2.29 -1.22 2.67
C GLY A 93 2.35 0.27 2.38
N VAL A 94 3.56 0.81 2.39
CA VAL A 94 3.82 2.21 2.07
C VAL A 94 4.99 2.33 1.10
N THR A 95 4.93 3.26 0.17
CA THR A 95 6.04 3.54 -0.75
C THR A 95 7.31 3.83 0.04
N SER A 96 8.36 3.06 -0.23
CA SER A 96 9.63 3.15 0.49
C SER A 96 10.85 3.11 -0.42
N TRP A 97 10.65 2.74 -1.68
CA TRP A 97 11.75 2.51 -2.62
C TRP A 97 11.33 2.82 -4.06
N GLY A 98 12.31 3.19 -4.87
CA GLY A 98 12.21 3.39 -6.30
C GLY A 98 13.59 3.35 -6.95
N TYR A 99 13.64 3.14 -8.27
CA TYR A 99 14.90 3.24 -9.01
C TYR A 99 15.37 4.69 -9.08
N THR A 100 16.68 4.90 -9.00
CA THR A 100 17.32 6.20 -9.26
C THR A 100 17.37 6.50 -10.75
N ASP A 101 17.48 5.46 -11.58
CA ASP A 101 17.32 5.56 -13.03
C ASP A 101 15.86 5.89 -13.36
N ALA A 102 15.63 7.15 -13.74
CA ALA A 102 14.30 7.66 -14.05
C ALA A 102 13.66 7.01 -15.29
N THR A 103 14.41 6.24 -16.10
CA THR A 103 13.82 5.48 -17.22
C THR A 103 13.04 4.26 -16.74
N ILE A 104 13.37 3.72 -15.57
CA ILE A 104 12.68 2.56 -14.99
C ILE A 104 11.43 3.03 -14.23
N LYS A 105 10.26 2.65 -14.73
CA LYS A 105 8.96 3.09 -14.19
C LYS A 105 8.41 2.08 -13.18
N GLN A 106 9.12 1.90 -12.08
CA GLN A 106 8.72 1.00 -11.00
C GLN A 106 8.88 1.65 -9.62
N GLN A 107 7.96 1.33 -8.72
CA GLN A 107 8.01 1.71 -7.31
C GLN A 107 7.86 0.48 -6.43
N GLY A 108 8.45 0.56 -5.23
CA GLY A 108 8.34 -0.46 -4.21
C GLY A 108 7.70 0.04 -2.94
N ALA A 109 6.85 -0.79 -2.34
CA ALA A 109 6.31 -0.59 -1.02
C ALA A 109 6.87 -1.58 -0.02
N SER A 110 7.26 -1.07 1.15
CA SER A 110 7.57 -1.90 2.30
C SER A 110 6.28 -2.57 2.80
N PRO A 111 6.25 -3.90 2.87
CA PRO A 111 5.05 -4.62 3.25
C PRO A 111 4.78 -4.45 4.75
N PHE A 112 3.51 -4.38 5.10
CA PHE A 112 3.08 -4.48 6.48
C PHE A 112 3.18 -5.93 6.95
N SER A 113 3.85 -6.13 8.08
CA SER A 113 4.02 -7.38 8.79
C SER A 113 3.54 -7.26 10.23
N SER A 114 3.30 -8.40 10.87
CA SER A 114 2.98 -8.41 12.30
C SER A 114 4.13 -7.88 13.18
N SER A 115 5.37 -7.89 12.69
CA SER A 115 6.51 -7.37 13.44
C SER A 115 6.75 -5.87 13.26
N ASN A 116 6.19 -5.24 12.21
CA ASN A 116 6.36 -3.81 11.96
C ASN A 116 5.09 -2.99 12.29
N ILE A 117 4.02 -3.11 11.52
CA ILE A 117 2.87 -2.20 11.60
C ILE A 117 2.07 -2.44 12.87
N VAL A 118 1.95 -3.69 13.31
CA VAL A 118 1.22 -4.01 14.54
C VAL A 118 1.97 -3.44 15.74
N THR A 119 3.29 -3.61 15.79
CA THR A 119 4.15 -2.99 16.80
C THR A 119 4.02 -1.46 16.79
N LEU A 120 4.08 -0.84 15.61
CA LEU A 120 3.97 0.61 15.44
C LEU A 120 2.61 1.13 15.93
N VAL A 121 1.52 0.50 15.53
CA VAL A 121 0.15 0.88 15.92
C VAL A 121 -0.02 0.69 17.42
N ASN A 122 0.37 -0.45 17.98
CA ASN A 122 0.27 -0.68 19.43
C ASN A 122 1.03 0.37 20.23
N ASN A 123 2.24 0.73 19.80
CA ASN A 123 3.04 1.78 20.45
C ASN A 123 2.38 3.15 20.33
N ALA A 124 1.82 3.49 19.17
CA ALA A 124 1.07 4.74 18.98
C ALA A 124 -0.20 4.80 19.85
N CYS A 125 -0.85 3.65 20.04
CA CYS A 125 -2.12 3.55 20.75
C CYS A 125 -1.99 3.30 22.26
N ALA A 126 -0.77 3.10 22.79
CA ALA A 126 -0.52 2.83 24.20
C ALA A 126 -0.97 3.96 25.15
N GLY A 127 -1.17 5.18 24.63
CA GLY A 127 -1.53 6.38 25.40
C GLY A 127 -3.01 6.75 25.42
N SER A 128 -3.95 5.82 25.17
CA SER A 128 -5.38 6.13 25.05
C SER A 128 -5.68 7.17 23.97
N ASP A 129 -4.95 7.13 22.86
CA ASP A 129 -5.22 8.00 21.73
C ASP A 129 -6.63 7.71 21.20
N PRO A 130 -7.57 8.67 21.21
CA PRO A 130 -8.94 8.44 20.77
C PRO A 130 -9.06 8.07 19.28
N ARG A 131 -7.97 8.21 18.51
CA ARG A 131 -7.89 7.75 17.12
C ARG A 131 -7.61 6.24 16.99
N CYS A 132 -7.30 5.58 18.10
CA CYS A 132 -7.08 4.14 18.21
C CYS A 132 -8.25 3.37 18.83
N LEU A 133 -9.35 4.05 19.16
CA LEU A 133 -10.58 3.49 19.71
C LEU A 133 -11.58 3.13 18.61
#